data_AF-A0AAV3SAS0-F1
#
_entry.id   AF-A0AAV3SAS0-F1
#
_cell.length_a   1.000
_cell.length_b   1.000
_cell.length_c   1.000
_cell.angle_alpha   90.00
_cell.angle_beta   90.00
_cell.angle_gamma   90.00
#
_symmetry.space_group_name_H-M   'P 1'
#
loop_
_entity.id
_entity.type
_entity.pdbx_description
1 polymer ?
#
loop_
_entity_poly.entity_id
_entity_poly.type
_entity_poly.pdbx_seq_one_letter_code
_entity_poly.pdbx_strand_id
1 'polypeptide(L)'
;MRDSPDVRPPKAARSARSRNTNSAPPDSPVMSDTMRAVEVPESGADFDVVEKSVPEPDADEVRISVEACGVCHSDEMTKEGVYPRIEFPRVPGHEVVGHIDAVGDDVDEWSEGERVGVGWHGGHCFTCEACRRGDFINCENAEVTGIDFDCSVECKTASVLEL
;
A
#
# COMPACT_ATOMS: atom_id res chain seq x y z
N MET A 1 -23.20 -16.30 26.86
CA MET A 1 -22.04 -17.19 26.64
C MET A 1 -21.88 -17.32 25.14
N ARG A 2 -21.11 -16.42 24.54
CA ARG A 2 -20.74 -16.48 23.11
C ARG A 2 -19.24 -16.32 23.11
N ASP A 3 -18.56 -17.36 22.66
CA ASP A 3 -17.11 -17.46 22.57
C ASP A 3 -16.53 -16.26 21.83
N SER A 4 -15.49 -15.67 22.42
CA SER A 4 -14.70 -14.59 21.84
C SER A 4 -14.06 -15.03 20.52
N PRO A 5 -13.97 -14.16 19.49
CA PRO A 5 -13.17 -14.46 18.31
C PRO A 5 -11.69 -14.59 18.70
N ASP A 6 -11.07 -15.64 18.18
CA ASP A 6 -9.66 -16.02 18.36
C ASP A 6 -8.74 -14.89 17.83
N VAL A 7 -8.39 -13.96 18.73
CA VAL A 7 -7.36 -12.96 18.47
C VAL A 7 -6.02 -13.68 18.53
N ARG A 8 -5.36 -13.83 17.37
CA ARG A 8 -4.01 -14.40 17.32
C ARG A 8 -3.11 -13.63 18.29
N PRO A 9 -2.36 -14.32 19.17
CA PRO A 9 -1.45 -13.64 20.06
C PRO A 9 -0.37 -12.90 19.24
N PRO A 10 0.10 -11.72 19.70
CA PRO A 10 1.21 -11.03 19.07
C PRO A 10 2.42 -11.99 19.01
N LYS A 11 3.05 -12.06 17.82
CA LYS A 11 4.25 -12.88 17.64
C LYS A 11 5.31 -12.38 18.63
N ALA A 12 5.81 -13.26 19.49
CA ALA A 12 6.86 -12.89 20.44
C ALA A 12 8.06 -12.27 19.70
N ALA A 13 8.47 -11.07 20.13
CA ALA A 13 9.65 -10.39 19.64
C ALA A 13 10.85 -11.35 19.72
N ARG A 14 11.34 -11.79 18.55
CA ARG A 14 12.54 -12.62 18.49
C ARG A 14 13.71 -11.71 18.81
N SER A 15 14.34 -11.98 19.96
CA SER A 15 15.62 -11.37 20.34
C SER A 15 16.58 -11.33 19.15
N ALA A 16 16.88 -10.11 18.69
CA ALA A 16 17.86 -9.86 17.65
C ALA A 16 19.23 -10.31 18.15
N ARG A 17 19.66 -11.50 17.75
CA ARG A 17 21.08 -11.87 17.83
C ARG A 17 21.82 -11.00 16.83
N SER A 18 22.57 -10.04 17.35
CA SER A 18 23.56 -9.26 16.60
C SER A 18 24.42 -10.20 15.75
N ARG A 19 24.20 -10.18 14.44
CA ARG A 19 25.12 -10.72 13.45
C ARG A 19 25.71 -9.53 12.72
N ASN A 20 26.86 -9.11 13.19
CA ASN A 20 27.73 -8.19 12.48
C ASN A 20 28.27 -8.91 11.23
N THR A 21 27.74 -8.59 10.06
CA THR A 21 28.28 -9.02 8.77
C THR A 21 28.37 -7.83 7.83
N ASN A 22 29.41 -7.00 8.03
CA ASN A 22 29.96 -6.19 6.97
C ASN A 22 30.46 -7.13 5.86
N SER A 23 29.62 -7.36 4.85
CA SER A 23 29.97 -7.66 3.46
C SER A 23 28.66 -7.98 2.71
N ALA A 24 28.15 -7.01 1.95
CA ALA A 24 27.09 -7.28 0.98
C ALA A 24 27.65 -8.19 -0.14
N PRO A 25 26.91 -9.23 -0.58
CA PRO A 25 27.32 -10.05 -1.72
C PRO A 25 27.22 -9.27 -3.04
N PRO A 26 28.09 -9.55 -4.04
CA PRO A 26 28.28 -8.73 -5.25
C PRO A 26 27.16 -8.78 -6.30
N ASP A 27 26.03 -9.44 -6.04
CA ASP A 27 24.93 -9.64 -7.00
C ASP A 27 23.55 -9.25 -6.42
N SER A 28 23.48 -8.20 -5.60
CA SER A 28 22.17 -7.61 -5.26
C SER A 28 21.68 -6.84 -6.49
N PRO A 29 20.48 -7.13 -7.05
CA PRO A 29 19.99 -6.38 -8.20
C PRO A 29 19.92 -4.90 -7.81
N VAL A 30 20.60 -4.07 -8.59
CA VAL A 30 20.49 -2.61 -8.49
C VAL A 30 19.03 -2.29 -8.75
N MET A 31 18.29 -1.90 -7.71
CA MET A 31 16.93 -1.36 -7.84
C MET A 31 17.01 -0.21 -8.84
N SER A 32 16.23 -0.26 -9.92
CA SER A 32 16.17 0.86 -10.86
C SER A 32 15.50 2.03 -10.16
N ASP A 33 16.06 3.24 -10.27
CA ASP A 33 15.44 4.47 -9.73
C ASP A 33 14.07 4.78 -10.36
N THR A 34 13.68 4.02 -11.39
CA THR A 34 12.42 4.14 -12.12
C THR A 34 11.65 2.83 -12.16
N MET A 35 10.34 2.97 -12.31
CA MET A 35 9.35 1.90 -12.46
C MET A 35 8.39 2.21 -13.61
N ARG A 36 7.72 1.18 -14.15
CA ARG A 36 6.67 1.35 -15.16
C ARG A 36 5.30 1.43 -14.49
N ALA A 37 4.49 2.43 -14.81
CA ALA A 37 3.14 2.55 -14.30
C ALA A 37 2.13 2.66 -15.45
N VAL A 38 0.89 2.22 -15.19
CA VAL A 38 -0.25 2.49 -16.08
C VAL A 38 -0.98 3.69 -15.50
N GLU A 39 -0.89 4.83 -16.17
CA GLU A 39 -1.38 6.12 -15.69
C GLU A 39 -2.54 6.61 -16.56
N VAL A 40 -3.48 7.33 -15.95
CA VAL A 40 -4.44 8.16 -16.65
C VAL A 40 -3.98 9.61 -16.51
N PRO A 41 -3.63 10.31 -17.60
CA PRO A 41 -3.04 11.64 -17.53
C PRO A 41 -4.07 12.73 -17.20
N GLU A 42 -5.33 12.56 -17.62
CA GLU A 42 -6.45 13.45 -17.33
C GLU A 42 -7.79 12.71 -17.45
N SER A 43 -8.86 13.30 -16.91
CA SER A 43 -10.21 12.71 -16.93
C SER A 43 -10.66 12.32 -18.34
N GLY A 44 -11.03 11.06 -18.52
CA GLY A 44 -11.51 10.49 -19.79
C GLY A 44 -10.43 10.18 -20.82
N ALA A 45 -9.14 10.44 -20.51
CA ALA A 45 -8.04 10.05 -21.37
C ALA A 45 -7.82 8.53 -21.37
N ASP A 46 -7.13 8.02 -22.39
CA ASP A 46 -6.70 6.63 -22.44
C ASP A 46 -5.63 6.34 -21.37
N PHE A 47 -5.46 5.05 -21.05
CA PHE A 47 -4.39 4.59 -20.18
C PHE A 47 -3.04 4.60 -20.91
N ASP A 48 -2.03 5.23 -20.31
CA ASP A 48 -0.67 5.29 -20.83
C ASP A 48 0.30 4.48 -19.97
N VAL A 49 1.24 3.78 -20.61
CA VAL A 49 2.36 3.16 -19.90
C VAL A 49 3.51 4.16 -19.82
N VAL A 50 3.79 4.63 -18.61
CA VAL A 50 4.80 5.66 -18.33
C VAL A 50 5.94 5.09 -17.48
N GLU A 51 7.10 5.75 -17.50
CA GLU A 51 8.16 5.54 -16.50
C GLU A 51 8.05 6.62 -15.42
N LYS A 52 8.00 6.21 -14.15
CA LYS A 52 7.96 7.09 -12.96
C LYS A 52 9.14 6.75 -12.05
N SER A 53 9.55 7.68 -11.20
CA SER A 53 10.49 7.35 -10.13
C SER A 53 9.86 6.39 -9.13
N VAL A 54 10.64 5.44 -8.62
CA VAL A 54 10.26 4.62 -7.47
C VAL A 54 9.99 5.55 -6.27
N PRO A 55 8.80 5.55 -5.65
CA PRO A 55 8.53 6.37 -4.49
C PRO A 55 9.24 5.79 -3.26
N GLU A 56 9.69 6.64 -2.34
CA GLU A 56 10.06 6.19 -0.99
C GLU A 56 8.80 6.13 -0.11
N PRO A 57 8.63 5.09 0.71
CA PRO A 57 7.53 5.07 1.68
C PRO A 57 7.73 6.17 2.73
N ASP A 58 6.64 6.77 3.19
CA ASP A 58 6.66 7.61 4.39
C ASP A 58 6.88 6.75 5.64
N ALA A 59 7.08 7.39 6.81
CA ALA A 59 7.46 6.69 8.03
C ALA A 59 6.45 5.61 8.46
N ASP A 60 5.17 5.80 8.16
CA ASP A 60 4.06 4.90 8.49
C ASP A 60 3.56 4.05 7.30
N GLU A 61 4.36 3.96 6.23
CA GLU A 61 4.02 3.23 5.03
C GLU A 61 4.96 2.04 4.78
N VAL A 62 4.47 1.08 4.04
CA VAL A 62 5.31 0.10 3.34
C VAL A 62 5.26 0.35 1.84
N ARG A 63 6.38 0.07 1.17
CA ARG A 63 6.43 0.00 -0.29
C ARG A 63 6.32 -1.45 -0.73
N ILE A 64 5.44 -1.69 -1.69
CA ILE A 64 5.12 -3.03 -2.17
C ILE A 64 5.56 -3.16 -3.62
N SER A 65 6.59 -3.96 -3.90
CA SER A 65 6.88 -4.45 -5.24
C SER A 65 5.73 -5.31 -5.74
N VAL A 66 4.95 -4.77 -6.69
CA VAL A 66 3.71 -5.39 -7.18
C VAL A 66 4.03 -6.54 -8.13
N GLU A 67 3.48 -7.71 -7.80
CA GLU A 67 3.51 -8.91 -8.64
C GLU A 67 2.38 -8.87 -9.67
N ALA A 68 1.18 -8.48 -9.22
CA ALA A 68 -0.01 -8.33 -10.05
C ALA A 68 -1.02 -7.38 -9.41
N CYS A 69 -1.86 -6.77 -10.24
CA CYS A 69 -3.04 -6.04 -9.82
C CYS A 69 -4.24 -6.51 -10.65
N GLY A 70 -5.36 -6.78 -10.00
CA GLY A 70 -6.63 -7.00 -10.67
C GLY A 70 -7.15 -5.71 -11.31
N VAL A 71 -8.02 -5.88 -12.31
CA VAL A 71 -8.67 -4.75 -13.00
C VAL A 71 -10.18 -4.96 -12.90
N CYS A 72 -10.86 -3.93 -12.43
CA CYS A 72 -12.29 -3.94 -12.23
C CYS A 72 -12.94 -2.67 -12.79
N HIS A 73 -14.26 -2.57 -12.69
CA HIS A 73 -14.99 -1.44 -13.24
C HIS A 73 -14.70 -0.12 -12.51
N SER A 74 -14.24 -0.16 -11.25
CA SER A 74 -13.84 1.06 -10.53
C SER A 74 -12.63 1.75 -11.15
N ASP A 75 -11.75 1.01 -11.82
CA ASP A 75 -10.59 1.61 -12.52
C ASP A 75 -11.03 2.44 -13.73
N GLU A 76 -12.07 1.99 -14.45
CA GLU A 76 -12.69 2.82 -15.51
C GLU A 76 -13.37 4.05 -14.89
N MET A 77 -14.03 3.92 -13.74
CA MET A 77 -14.60 5.08 -13.05
C MET A 77 -13.51 6.07 -12.59
N THR A 78 -12.34 5.58 -12.18
CA THR A 78 -11.16 6.42 -11.89
C THR A 78 -10.72 7.15 -13.16
N LYS A 79 -10.59 6.45 -14.28
CA LYS A 79 -10.25 7.05 -15.58
C LYS A 79 -11.24 8.14 -15.98
N GLU A 80 -12.54 7.89 -15.84
CA GLU A 80 -13.60 8.84 -16.16
C GLU A 80 -13.70 10.02 -15.18
N GLY A 81 -12.93 10.01 -14.08
CA GLY A 81 -12.85 11.13 -13.15
C GLY A 81 -14.12 11.35 -12.32
N VAL A 82 -14.94 10.31 -12.11
CA VAL A 82 -16.25 10.47 -11.45
C VAL A 82 -16.17 10.61 -9.92
N TYR A 83 -15.01 10.32 -9.33
CA TYR A 83 -14.80 10.43 -7.89
C TYR A 83 -14.52 11.87 -7.48
N PRO A 84 -15.22 12.44 -6.46
CA PRO A 84 -15.14 13.88 -6.16
C PRO A 84 -13.76 14.44 -5.81
N ARG A 85 -12.81 13.61 -5.38
CA ARG A 85 -11.46 14.02 -4.90
C ARG A 85 -10.33 13.53 -5.80
N ILE A 86 -10.64 12.93 -6.94
CA ILE A 86 -9.59 12.40 -7.80
C ILE A 86 -8.76 13.54 -8.41
N GLU A 87 -7.45 13.37 -8.32
CA GLU A 87 -6.46 14.24 -8.94
C GLU A 87 -5.74 13.44 -10.03
N PHE A 88 -5.46 14.11 -11.15
CA PHE A 88 -4.71 13.56 -12.28
C PHE A 88 -3.34 14.25 -12.39
N PRO A 89 -2.30 13.56 -12.88
CA PRO A 89 -2.30 12.17 -13.34
C PRO A 89 -2.54 11.17 -12.21
N ARG A 90 -3.18 10.04 -12.52
CA ARG A 90 -3.53 8.99 -11.55
C ARG A 90 -3.10 7.62 -12.02
N VAL A 91 -2.49 6.84 -11.14
CA VAL A 91 -2.22 5.41 -11.36
C VAL A 91 -3.31 4.58 -10.64
N PRO A 92 -4.32 4.06 -11.35
CA PRO A 92 -5.41 3.28 -10.76
C PRO A 92 -4.98 1.87 -10.33
N GLY A 93 -5.88 1.19 -9.63
CA GLY A 93 -5.70 -0.16 -9.10
C GLY A 93 -5.97 -0.23 -7.60
N HIS A 94 -6.59 -1.31 -7.14
CA HIS A 94 -6.87 -1.57 -5.72
C HIS A 94 -7.13 -3.06 -5.46
N GLU A 95 -6.58 -3.91 -6.32
CA GLU A 95 -6.66 -5.37 -6.23
C GLU A 95 -5.23 -5.95 -6.30
N VAL A 96 -4.34 -5.40 -5.48
CA VAL A 96 -2.89 -5.59 -5.58
C VAL A 96 -2.46 -6.84 -4.82
N VAL A 97 -1.46 -7.52 -5.37
CA VAL A 97 -0.65 -8.48 -4.63
C VAL A 97 0.82 -8.29 -4.96
N GLY A 98 1.69 -8.39 -3.96
CA GLY A 98 3.11 -8.15 -4.12
C GLY A 98 3.92 -8.48 -2.87
N HIS A 99 5.16 -8.03 -2.85
CA HIS A 99 6.08 -8.19 -1.73
C HIS A 99 6.53 -6.83 -1.20
N ILE A 100 6.64 -6.71 0.12
CA ILE A 100 7.23 -5.52 0.74
C ILE A 100 8.70 -5.45 0.37
N ASP A 101 9.18 -4.32 -0.13
CA ASP A 101 10.60 -4.11 -0.48
C ASP A 101 11.24 -2.90 0.22
N ALA A 102 10.44 -2.07 0.91
CA ALA A 102 10.88 -1.07 1.86
C ALA A 102 9.80 -0.83 2.91
N VAL A 103 10.23 -0.44 4.10
CA VAL A 103 9.39 -0.23 5.29
C VAL A 103 9.77 1.11 5.91
N GLY A 104 8.78 1.94 6.21
CA GLY A 104 8.97 3.21 6.91
C GLY A 104 9.44 3.01 8.36
N ASP A 105 10.09 4.02 8.92
CA ASP A 105 10.74 3.94 10.24
C ASP A 105 9.76 3.65 11.41
N ASP A 106 8.49 3.97 11.27
CA ASP A 106 7.45 3.83 12.29
C ASP A 106 6.57 2.57 12.06
N VAL A 107 6.93 1.69 11.11
CA VAL A 107 6.19 0.44 10.85
C VAL A 107 6.81 -0.74 11.60
N ASP A 108 6.06 -1.31 12.55
CA ASP A 108 6.51 -2.44 13.38
C ASP A 108 5.87 -3.78 12.99
N GLU A 109 4.70 -3.76 12.33
CA GLU A 109 3.90 -4.96 12.07
C GLU A 109 4.41 -5.80 10.89
N TRP A 110 5.19 -5.18 10.00
CA TRP A 110 5.55 -5.72 8.70
C TRP A 110 7.07 -5.75 8.49
N SER A 111 7.53 -6.58 7.57
CA SER A 111 8.95 -6.68 7.22
C SER A 111 9.16 -6.87 5.73
N GLU A 112 10.30 -6.39 5.22
CA GLU A 112 10.74 -6.65 3.85
C GLU A 112 10.69 -8.14 3.50
N GLY A 113 10.22 -8.44 2.29
CA GLY A 113 10.02 -9.78 1.74
C GLY A 113 8.65 -10.40 2.03
N GLU A 114 7.86 -9.87 2.97
CA GLU A 114 6.51 -10.37 3.24
C GLU A 114 5.58 -10.16 2.05
N ARG A 115 4.76 -11.18 1.75
CA ARG A 115 3.78 -11.11 0.68
C ARG A 115 2.49 -10.51 1.21
N VAL A 116 2.05 -9.43 0.60
CA VAL A 116 0.89 -8.64 1.04
C VAL A 116 -0.07 -8.39 -0.11
N GLY A 117 -1.28 -7.97 0.23
CA GLY A 117 -2.28 -7.53 -0.74
C GLY A 117 -2.94 -6.24 -0.29
N VAL A 118 -3.30 -5.42 -1.26
CA VAL A 118 -3.93 -4.10 -1.05
C VAL A 118 -5.30 -4.12 -1.69
N GLY A 119 -6.29 -3.71 -0.92
CA GLY A 119 -7.68 -3.61 -1.35
C GLY A 119 -8.11 -2.17 -1.58
N TRP A 120 -9.42 -1.99 -1.72
CA TRP A 120 -10.08 -0.68 -1.79
C TRP A 120 -9.74 0.25 -0.61
N HIS A 121 -9.63 -0.31 0.60
CA HIS A 121 -9.39 0.49 1.80
C HIS A 121 -7.88 0.73 1.98
N GLY A 122 -7.42 1.89 1.52
CA GLY A 122 -6.01 2.29 1.53
C GLY A 122 -5.53 2.96 2.83
N GLY A 123 -6.47 3.36 3.69
CA GLY A 123 -6.15 4.01 4.96
C GLY A 123 -7.42 4.37 5.75
N HIS A 124 -7.28 4.41 7.07
CA HIS A 124 -8.34 4.82 8.00
C HIS A 124 -7.76 5.78 9.04
N CYS A 125 -8.53 6.77 9.49
CA CYS A 125 -7.99 7.76 10.44
C CYS A 125 -7.90 7.29 11.89
N PHE A 126 -8.46 6.11 12.21
CA PHE A 126 -8.53 5.52 13.55
C PHE A 126 -9.14 6.38 14.68
N THR A 127 -9.62 7.59 14.39
CA THR A 127 -10.03 8.60 15.38
C THR A 127 -11.50 8.99 15.29
N CYS A 128 -12.13 8.86 14.13
CA CYS A 128 -13.57 9.15 13.97
C CYS A 128 -14.44 8.16 14.75
N GLU A 129 -15.73 8.47 14.92
CA GLU A 129 -16.65 7.59 15.65
C GLU A 129 -16.73 6.20 15.04
N ALA A 130 -16.82 6.10 13.70
CA ALA A 130 -16.87 4.84 12.97
C ALA A 130 -15.61 3.99 13.19
N CYS A 131 -14.41 4.57 13.07
CA CYS A 131 -13.17 3.85 13.35
C CYS A 131 -13.07 3.37 14.80
N ARG A 132 -13.42 4.21 15.78
CA ARG A 132 -13.32 3.86 17.21
C ARG A 132 -14.25 2.71 17.62
N ARG A 133 -15.32 2.45 16.87
CA ARG A 133 -16.21 1.30 17.05
C ARG A 133 -15.87 0.11 16.15
N GLY A 134 -14.78 0.16 15.39
CA GLY A 134 -14.33 -0.88 14.46
C GLY A 134 -15.11 -0.93 13.13
N ASP A 135 -15.86 0.12 12.80
CA ASP A 135 -16.64 0.25 11.56
C ASP A 135 -15.84 1.03 10.51
N PHE A 136 -14.70 0.49 10.11
CA PHE A 136 -13.71 1.19 9.29
C PHE A 136 -14.20 1.53 7.88
N ILE A 137 -15.16 0.78 7.34
CA ILE A 137 -15.78 1.05 6.04
C ILE A 137 -16.49 2.43 6.00
N ASN A 138 -16.96 2.90 7.16
CA ASN A 138 -17.62 4.20 7.32
C ASN A 138 -16.67 5.27 7.89
N CYS A 139 -15.35 5.08 7.77
CA CYS A 139 -14.37 6.09 8.18
C CYS A 139 -14.60 7.41 7.41
N GLU A 140 -14.76 8.50 8.15
CA GLU A 140 -15.04 9.83 7.59
C GLU A 140 -13.86 10.40 6.79
N ASN A 141 -12.65 9.90 7.08
CA ASN A 141 -11.40 10.29 6.44
C ASN A 141 -10.74 9.05 5.81
N ALA A 142 -11.54 8.16 5.21
CA ALA A 142 -11.01 7.02 4.50
C ALA A 142 -10.29 7.47 3.22
N GLU A 143 -9.19 6.78 2.93
CA GLU A 143 -8.46 6.88 1.68
C GLU A 143 -8.62 5.60 0.88
N VAL A 144 -8.69 5.76 -0.45
CA VAL A 144 -8.88 4.68 -1.40
C VAL A 144 -7.68 4.58 -2.31
N THR A 145 -7.07 3.40 -2.32
CA THR A 145 -5.96 3.05 -3.21
C THR A 145 -6.38 3.18 -4.68
N GLY A 146 -5.55 3.82 -5.49
CA GLY A 146 -5.83 4.09 -6.90
C GLY A 146 -6.86 5.20 -7.16
N ILE A 147 -7.31 5.92 -6.13
CA ILE A 147 -8.20 7.09 -6.27
C ILE A 147 -7.64 8.31 -5.53
N ASP A 148 -7.47 8.19 -4.21
CA ASP A 148 -6.91 9.28 -3.39
C ASP A 148 -5.38 9.31 -3.53
N PHE A 149 -4.73 8.16 -3.65
CA PHE A 149 -3.29 8.01 -3.92
C PHE A 149 -3.00 6.93 -4.97
N ASP A 150 -1.78 6.94 -5.51
CA ASP A 150 -1.40 6.08 -6.63
C ASP A 150 -1.24 4.61 -6.20
N CYS A 151 -1.73 3.71 -7.05
CA CYS A 151 -1.49 2.27 -6.97
C CYS A 151 -0.46 1.86 -8.03
N SER A 152 0.78 2.30 -7.88
CA SER A 152 1.84 1.93 -8.83
C SER A 152 2.30 0.49 -8.71
N VAL A 153 3.14 0.05 -9.67
CA VAL A 153 3.90 -1.21 -9.55
C VAL A 153 4.79 -1.25 -8.31
N GLU A 154 4.95 -0.10 -7.65
CA GLU A 154 5.23 -0.01 -6.22
C GLU A 154 4.08 0.70 -5.52
N CYS A 155 3.24 -0.03 -4.80
CA CYS A 155 2.11 0.55 -4.09
C CYS A 155 2.60 1.06 -2.74
N LYS A 156 2.28 2.32 -2.41
CA LYS A 156 2.31 2.81 -1.02
C LYS A 156 1.08 2.26 -0.32
N THR A 157 1.26 1.72 0.87
CA THR A 157 0.12 1.47 1.76
C THR A 157 0.44 1.88 3.17
N ALA A 158 -0.44 2.70 3.74
CA ALA A 158 -0.47 3.01 5.15
C ALA A 158 -1.26 1.94 5.90
N SER A 159 -0.65 1.35 6.94
CA SER A 159 -1.33 0.95 8.18
C SER A 159 -0.30 0.44 9.18
N VAL A 160 0.36 1.39 9.85
CA VAL A 160 0.96 1.16 11.16
C VAL A 160 -0.15 0.95 12.17
N LEU A 161 0.00 -0.05 13.02
CA LEU A 161 -0.82 -0.18 14.20
C LEU A 161 0.00 -0.66 15.40
N GLU A 162 0.72 0.27 16.05
CA GLU A 162 0.91 0.13 17.49
C GLU A 162 -0.47 0.16 18.18
N LEU A 163 -0.86 -0.97 18.79
CA LEU A 163 -1.94 -1.08 19.78
C LEU A 163 -1.36 -1.14 21.20
#